data_AF-A0A0B0IDI9-F1
#
_entry.id   AF-A0A0B0IDI9-F1
#
_cell.length_a   1.000
_cell.length_b   1.000
_cell.length_c   1.000
_cell.angle_alpha   90.00
_cell.angle_beta   90.00
_cell.angle_gamma   90.00
#
_symmetry.space_group_name_H-M   'P 1'
#
loop_
_entity.id
_entity.type
_entity.pdbx_description
1 polymer ?
#
loop_
_entity_poly.entity_id
_entity_poly.type
_entity_poly.pdbx_seq_one_letter_code
_entity_poly.pdbx_strand_id
1 'polypeptide(L)' 'MKYWFIFFGIMILTIFGGGFLIRFVRDGDFYIAEFIGGVIGLLVLIIGLFAKMSMKTNHSFLK' A
#
# COMPACT_ATOMS: atom_id res chain seq x y z
N MET A 1 -16.05 -7.61 0.93
CA MET A 1 -15.11 -6.47 0.76
C MET A 1 -13.98 -6.41 1.81
N LYS A 2 -13.69 -7.46 2.62
CA LYS A 2 -12.82 -7.36 3.82
C LYS A 2 -11.32 -7.08 3.52
N TYR A 3 -10.85 -7.31 2.30
CA TYR A 3 -9.44 -7.13 1.91
C TYR A 3 -9.24 -6.07 0.83
N TRP A 4 -10.27 -5.27 0.55
CA TRP A 4 -10.26 -4.36 -0.61
C TRP A 4 -9.18 -3.28 -0.48
N PHE A 5 -9.01 -2.70 0.72
CA PHE A 5 -7.94 -1.73 0.99
C PHE A 5 -6.54 -2.32 0.86
N ILE A 6 -6.34 -3.57 1.28
CA ILE A 6 -5.04 -4.25 1.15
C ILE A 6 -4.75 -4.50 -0.33
N PHE A 7 -5.71 -5.05 -1.07
CA PHE A 7 -5.57 -5.32 -2.50
C PHE A 7 -5.30 -4.04 -3.29
N PHE A 8 -6.08 -2.99 -3.03
CA PHE A 8 -5.94 -1.69 -3.68
C PHE A 8 -4.60 -1.02 -3.35
N GLY A 9 -4.17 -1.07 -2.09
CA GLY A 9 -2.86 -0.59 -1.66
C GLY A 9 -1.72 -1.32 -2.38
N ILE A 10 -1.78 -2.65 -2.50
CA ILE A 10 -0.77 -3.45 -3.23
C ILE A 10 -0.72 -3.04 -4.71
N MET A 11 -1.88 -2.87 -5.36
CA MET A 11 -1.94 -2.48 -6.77
C MET A 11 -1.31 -1.10 -7.00
N ILE A 12 -1.70 -0.08 -6.22
CA ILE A 12 -1.13 1.26 -6.34
C ILE A 12 0.37 1.24 -6.05
N LEU A 13 0.79 0.56 -4.98
CA LEU A 13 2.20 0.46 -4.60
C LEU A 13 3.03 -0.23 -5.69
N THR A 14 2.50 -1.28 -6.33
CA THR A 14 3.20 -2.00 -7.40
C THR A 14 3.32 -1.14 -8.65
N ILE A 15 2.24 -0.47 -9.07
CA ILE A 15 2.23 0.34 -10.29
C ILE A 15 3.11 1.57 -10.13
N PHE A 16 2.87 2.38 -9.10
CA PHE A 16 3.58 3.64 -8.91
C PHE A 16 4.92 3.45 -8.19
N GLY A 17 4.96 2.68 -7.11
CA GLY A 17 6.20 2.43 -6.37
C GLY A 17 7.17 1.53 -7.14
N GLY A 18 6.66 0.49 -7.82
CA GLY A 18 7.48 -0.34 -8.71
C GLY A 18 8.00 0.42 -9.92
N GLY A 19 7.13 1.20 -10.57
CA GLY A 19 7.54 2.09 -11.68
C GLY A 19 8.60 3.11 -11.25
N PHE A 20 8.39 3.74 -10.08
CA PHE A 20 9.36 4.66 -9.47
C PHE A 20 10.71 3.97 -9.22
N LEU A 21 10.71 2.81 -8.55
CA LEU A 21 11.94 2.07 -8.24
C LEU A 21 12.72 1.69 -9.51
N ILE A 22 12.02 1.21 -10.54
CA ILE A 22 12.65 0.84 -11.81
C ILE A 22 13.31 2.07 -12.44
N ARG A 23 12.60 3.19 -12.56
CA ARG A 23 13.15 4.42 -13.16
C ARG A 23 14.28 5.00 -12.34
N PHE A 24 14.12 5.05 -11.02
CA PHE A 24 15.14 5.57 -10.12
C PHE A 24 16.43 4.75 -10.18
N VAL A 25 16.34 3.42 -10.21
CA VAL A 25 17.52 2.54 -10.26
C VAL A 25 18.13 2.48 -11.67
N ARG A 26 17.30 2.45 -12.71
CA ARG A 26 17.75 2.30 -14.10
C ARG A 26 18.29 3.59 -14.69
N ASP A 27 17.55 4.67 -14.51
CA ASP A 27 17.78 5.94 -15.19
C ASP A 27 18.41 6.98 -14.24
N GLY A 28 18.37 6.74 -12.92
CA GLY A 28 18.78 7.73 -11.91
C GLY A 28 17.76 8.87 -11.72
N ASP A 29 16.65 8.82 -12.45
CA ASP A 29 15.66 9.89 -12.51
C ASP A 29 14.64 9.78 -11.38
N PHE A 30 14.53 10.84 -10.59
CA PHE A 30 13.54 10.91 -9.52
C PHE A 30 12.19 11.41 -10.06
N TYR A 31 11.30 10.48 -10.39
CA TYR A 31 9.98 10.82 -10.90
C TYR A 31 8.99 11.08 -9.76
N ILE A 32 8.84 12.36 -9.39
CA ILE A 32 8.07 12.81 -8.21
C ILE A 32 6.61 12.30 -8.20
N ALA A 33 5.95 12.26 -9.36
CA ALA A 33 4.56 11.81 -9.46
C ALA A 33 4.40 10.32 -9.07
N GLU A 34 5.35 9.50 -9.47
CA GLU A 34 5.33 8.08 -9.10
C GLU A 34 5.73 7.84 -7.67
N PHE A 35 6.70 8.62 -7.17
CA PHE A 35 7.06 8.58 -5.77
C PHE A 35 5.84 8.87 -4.88
N ILE A 36 5.11 9.95 -5.17
CA ILE A 36 3.89 10.31 -4.43
C ILE A 36 2.84 9.21 -4.56
N GLY A 37 2.62 8.67 -5.77
CA GLY A 37 1.70 7.56 -5.97
C GLY A 37 2.08 6.31 -5.16
N GLY A 38 3.37 5.97 -5.11
CA GLY A 38 3.90 4.86 -4.32
C GLY A 38 3.68 5.09 -2.81
N VAL A 39 3.95 6.30 -2.31
CA VAL A 39 3.69 6.68 -0.91
C VAL A 39 2.21 6.56 -0.57
N ILE A 40 1.30 7.02 -1.44
CA ILE A 40 -0.15 6.86 -1.25
C ILE A 40 -0.53 5.38 -1.19
N GLY A 41 0.00 4.55 -2.10
CA GLY A 41 -0.23 3.11 -2.10
C GLY A 41 0.21 2.44 -0.79
N LEU A 42 1.38 2.84 -0.28
CA LEU A 42 1.90 2.36 1.00
C LEU A 42 1.00 2.76 2.18
N LEU A 43 0.54 4.01 2.23
CA LEU A 43 -0.36 4.49 3.28
C LEU A 43 -1.69 3.72 3.29
N VAL A 44 -2.28 3.51 2.11
CA VAL A 44 -3.52 2.72 1.97
C VAL A 44 -3.32 1.28 2.45
N LEU A 45 -2.18 0.67 2.11
CA LEU A 45 -1.84 -0.68 2.53
C LEU A 45 -1.71 -0.77 4.06
N ILE A 46 -1.02 0.20 4.68
CA ILE A 46 -0.88 0.31 6.13
C ILE A 46 -2.25 0.42 6.81
N ILE A 47 -3.12 1.31 6.32
CA ILE A 47 -4.49 1.45 6.84
C ILE A 47 -5.26 0.13 6.73
N GLY A 48 -5.17 -0.55 5.58
CA GLY A 48 -5.81 -1.84 5.36
C GLY A 48 -5.32 -2.94 6.33
N LEU A 49 -4.01 -2.95 6.64
CA LEU A 49 -3.44 -3.89 7.61
C LEU A 49 -3.92 -3.61 9.04
N PHE A 50 -3.90 -2.35 9.48
CA PHE A 50 -4.38 -1.98 10.81
C PHE A 50 -5.88 -2.22 10.98
N ALA A 51 -6.69 -1.92 9.96
CA ALA A 51 -8.13 -2.21 9.97
C ALA A 51 -8.42 -3.72 10.10
N LYS A 52 -7.65 -4.56 9.39
CA LYS A 52 -7.74 -6.02 9.51
C LYS A 52 -7.35 -6.50 10.92
N MET A 53 -6.31 -5.91 11.50
CA MET A 53 -5.80 -6.29 12.82
C MET A 53 -6.82 -5.96 13.93
N SER A 54 -7.42 -4.76 13.89
CA SER A 54 -8.48 -4.35 14.82
C SER A 54 -9.70 -5.29 14.79
N MET A 55 -10.14 -5.70 13.60
CA MET A 55 -11.24 -6.68 13.46
C MET A 55 -10.91 -8.06 14.05
N LYS A 56 -9.65 -8.52 13.95
CA LYS A 56 -9.25 -9.83 14.49
C LYS A 56 -9.31 -9.84 16.02
N THR A 57 -8.87 -8.76 16.66
CA THR A 57 -8.86 -8.62 18.12
C THR A 57 -10.29 -8.63 18.70
N ASN A 58 -11.21 -7.90 18.08
CA ASN A 58 -12.59 -7.78 18.57
C ASN A 58 -13.36 -9.12 18.56
N HIS A 59 -13.10 -9.99 17.57
CA HIS A 59 -13.71 -11.32 17.54
C HIS A 59 -13.13 -12.27 18.62
N SER A 60 -11.87 -12.09 19.04
CA SER A 60 -11.29 -12.93 20.10
C SER A 60 -11.75 -12.56 21.51
N PHE A 61 -12.22 -11.33 21.71
CA PHE A 61 -12.70 -10.83 23.01
C PHE A 61 -14.18 -11.14 23.27
N LEU A 62 -14.92 -11.52 22.22
CA LEU A 62 -16.35 -11.85 22.27
C LEU A 62 -16.63 -13.36 22.31
N LYS A 63 -15.61 -14.18 22.54
CA LYS A 63 -15.70 -15.64 22.63
C LYS A 63 -15.24 -16.10 24.01
#